data_AF-A0AAP8J0M7-F1
#
_entry.id   AF-A0AAP8J0M7-F1
#
_cell.length_a   1.000
_cell.length_b   1.000
_cell.length_c   1.000
_cell.angle_alpha   90.00
_cell.angle_beta   90.00
_cell.angle_gamma   90.00
#
_symmetry.space_group_name_H-M   'P 1'
#
loop_
_entity.id
_entity.type
_entity.pdbx_description
1 polymer ?
#
loop_
_entity_poly.entity_id
_entity_poly.type
_entity_poly.pdbx_seq_one_letter_code
_entity_poly.pdbx_strand_id
1 'polypeptide(L)'
;MRVIDLLALLADQSKNASVLLNTTPAPSRFDDFILKTQNDQPQLIFKPKPDRKSPLRVWELQLLLNQPDLQSRFLYLADADGTRALFGFIHQPVGLLLN
;
A
#
# COMPACT_ATOMS: atom_id res chain seq x y z
N MET A 1 -7.37 -3.11 -6.94
CA MET A 1 -6.92 -2.04 -7.89
C MET A 1 -5.50 -2.32 -8.36
N ARG A 2 -5.01 -1.64 -9.40
CA ARG A 2 -3.58 -1.70 -9.80
C ARG A 2 -2.78 -0.58 -9.14
N VAL A 3 -1.45 -0.70 -9.20
CA VAL A 3 -0.53 0.32 -8.68
C VAL A 3 -0.77 1.69 -9.31
N ILE A 4 -0.98 1.77 -10.62
CA ILE A 4 -1.26 3.04 -11.30
C ILE A 4 -2.54 3.72 -10.79
N ASP A 5 -3.56 2.93 -10.46
CA ASP A 5 -4.83 3.44 -9.94
C ASP A 5 -4.60 4.05 -8.54
N LEU A 6 -3.82 3.38 -7.68
CA LEU A 6 -3.44 3.92 -6.37
C LEU A 6 -2.60 5.20 -6.51
N LEU A 7 -1.63 5.23 -7.42
CA LEU A 7 -0.79 6.41 -7.66
C LEU A 7 -1.63 7.63 -8.05
N ALA A 8 -2.63 7.42 -8.90
CA ALA A 8 -3.59 8.46 -9.28
C ALA A 8 -4.41 8.96 -8.07
N LEU A 9 -4.94 8.05 -7.24
CA LEU A 9 -5.68 8.43 -6.03
C LEU A 9 -4.82 9.20 -5.02
N LEU A 10 -3.53 8.89 -4.93
CA LEU A 10 -2.57 9.55 -4.04
C LEU A 10 -2.12 10.93 -4.56
N ALA A 11 -2.31 11.23 -5.84
CA ALA A 11 -1.82 12.48 -6.46
C ALA A 11 -2.42 13.74 -5.82
N ASP A 12 -3.68 13.66 -5.37
CA ASP A 12 -4.39 14.77 -4.73
C ASP A 12 -4.16 14.85 -3.21
N GLN A 13 -3.41 13.91 -2.64
CA GLN A 13 -3.20 13.83 -1.19
C GLN A 13 -1.99 14.68 -0.76
N SER A 14 -2.03 15.16 0.49
CA SER A 14 -0.88 15.85 1.07
C SER A 14 0.35 14.94 1.03
N LYS A 15 1.42 15.42 0.40
CA LYS A 15 2.70 14.69 0.29
C LYS A 15 3.21 14.17 1.63
N ASN A 16 2.99 14.93 2.70
CA ASN A 16 3.46 14.61 4.06
C ASN A 16 2.44 13.86 4.91
N ALA A 17 1.24 13.56 4.39
CA ALA A 17 0.31 12.69 5.10
C ALA A 17 0.93 11.32 5.33
N SER A 18 0.72 10.76 6.52
CA SER A 18 1.19 9.42 6.85
C SER A 18 0.33 8.37 6.16
N VAL A 19 0.92 7.23 5.79
CA VAL A 19 0.25 6.09 5.18
C VAL A 19 0.41 4.86 6.06
N LEU A 20 -0.72 4.27 6.44
CA LEU A 20 -0.80 3.03 7.20
C LEU A 20 -1.50 1.96 6.37
N LEU A 21 -1.22 0.69 6.70
CA LEU A 21 -1.84 -0.48 6.11
C LEU A 21 -2.96 -0.96 7.04
N ASN A 22 -4.16 -1.18 6.52
CA ASN A 22 -5.28 -1.70 7.30
C ASN A 22 -5.13 -3.20 7.54
N THR A 23 -4.38 -3.57 8.59
CA THR A 23 -4.15 -4.96 9.00
C THR A 23 -4.92 -5.30 10.27
N THR A 24 -5.15 -6.59 10.49
CA THR A 24 -5.73 -7.14 11.72
C THR A 24 -4.62 -7.55 12.69
N PRO A 25 -4.74 -7.27 14.01
CA PRO A 25 -5.86 -6.63 14.70
C PRO A 25 -5.82 -5.09 14.72
N ALA A 26 -4.73 -4.49 14.24
CA ALA A 26 -4.55 -3.05 14.23
C ALA A 26 -3.76 -2.58 13.00
N PRO A 27 -3.96 -1.32 12.55
CA PRO A 27 -3.20 -0.76 11.45
C PRO A 27 -1.69 -0.86 11.65
N SER A 28 -1.00 -1.30 10.60
CA SER A 28 0.43 -1.50 10.59
C SER A 28 1.14 -0.53 9.66
N ARG A 29 2.46 -0.44 9.81
CA ARG A 29 3.31 0.37 8.95
C ARG A 29 3.79 -0.48 7.79
N PHE A 30 4.06 0.18 6.67
CA PHE A 30 4.69 -0.46 5.53
C PHE A 30 6.14 -0.85 5.85
N ASP A 31 6.56 -2.06 5.49
CA ASP A 31 7.98 -2.47 5.51
C ASP A 31 8.58 -2.43 4.11
N ASP A 32 8.05 -3.31 3.26
CA ASP A 32 8.48 -3.61 1.90
C ASP A 32 7.30 -4.20 1.11
N PHE A 33 7.52 -4.59 -0.15
CA PHE A 33 6.58 -5.37 -0.93
C PHE A 33 7.23 -6.60 -1.56
N ILE A 34 6.41 -7.57 -1.94
CA ILE A 34 6.84 -8.68 -2.79
C ILE A 34 6.06 -8.70 -4.09
N LEU A 35 6.74 -9.16 -5.13
CA LEU A 35 6.17 -9.38 -6.44
C LEU A 35 5.86 -10.87 -6.58
N LYS A 36 4.61 -11.17 -6.93
CA LYS A 36 4.14 -12.54 -7.13
C LYS A 36 3.32 -12.61 -8.39
N THR A 37 3.32 -13.77 -9.06
CA THR A 37 2.33 -14.07 -10.10
C THR A 37 1.46 -15.20 -9.59
N GLN A 38 0.14 -15.01 -9.58
CA GLN A 38 -0.82 -16.03 -9.19
C GLN A 38 -1.94 -16.06 -10.22
N ASN A 39 -2.22 -17.25 -10.78
CA ASN A 39 -3.22 -17.43 -11.84
C ASN A 39 -3.02 -16.44 -13.00
N ASP A 40 -1.80 -16.35 -13.51
CA ASP A 40 -1.36 -15.42 -14.57
C ASP A 40 -1.54 -13.92 -14.26
N GLN A 41 -1.92 -13.57 -13.04
CA GLN A 41 -2.06 -12.19 -12.61
C GLN A 41 -0.78 -11.73 -11.88
N PRO A 42 -0.09 -10.68 -12.36
CA PRO A 42 1.03 -10.09 -11.65
C PRO A 42 0.53 -9.23 -10.48
N GLN A 43 1.06 -9.49 -9.30
CA GLN A 43 0.67 -8.90 -8.04
C GLN A 43 1.85 -8.19 -7.37
N LEU A 44 1.53 -7.13 -6.64
CA LEU A 44 2.41 -6.45 -5.69
C LEU A 44 1.73 -6.53 -4.32
N ILE A 45 2.36 -7.23 -3.39
CA ILE A 45 1.80 -7.50 -2.06
C ILE A 45 2.60 -6.71 -1.03
N PHE A 46 1.96 -5.74 -0.37
CA PHE A 46 2.55 -4.99 0.73
C PHE A 46 2.77 -5.88 1.95
N LYS A 47 3.93 -5.72 2.59
CA LYS A 47 4.29 -6.39 3.83
C LYS A 47 4.18 -5.42 5.01
N PRO A 48 3.36 -5.73 6.02
CA PRO A 48 3.28 -4.92 7.22
C PRO A 48 4.44 -5.19 8.18
N LYS A 49 4.81 -4.16 8.95
CA LYS A 49 5.74 -4.27 10.09
C LYS A 49 5.25 -3.38 11.23
N PRO A 50 4.54 -3.97 12.21
CA PRO A 50 3.93 -3.21 13.31
C PRO A 50 4.96 -2.40 14.11
N ASP A 51 6.16 -2.94 14.29
CA ASP A 51 7.22 -2.36 15.12
C ASP A 51 8.04 -1.26 14.42
N ARG A 52 7.74 -0.95 13.15
CA ARG A 52 8.46 0.13 12.44
C ARG A 52 8.09 1.47 13.07
N LYS A 53 9.13 2.23 13.46
CA LYS A 53 9.00 3.48 14.22
C LYS A 53 8.11 4.53 13.54
N SER A 54 8.24 4.69 12.22
CA SER A 54 7.53 5.75 11.49
C SER A 54 6.75 5.17 10.30
N PRO A 55 5.52 5.64 10.05
CA PRO A 55 4.82 5.35 8.81
C PRO A 55 5.51 6.00 7.62
N LEU A 56 5.29 5.46 6.43
CA LEU A 56 5.66 6.16 5.20
C LEU A 56 4.79 7.40 5.01
N ARG A 57 5.34 8.42 4.38
CA ARG A 57 4.59 9.55 3.84
C ARG A 57 4.08 9.21 2.44
N VAL A 58 3.04 9.90 1.99
CA VAL A 58 2.47 9.73 0.64
C VAL A 58 3.55 9.85 -0.44
N TRP A 59 4.43 10.86 -0.35
CA TRP A 59 5.49 11.05 -1.35
C TRP A 59 6.49 9.89 -1.38
N GLU A 60 6.80 9.28 -0.23
CA GLU A 60 7.73 8.14 -0.13
C GLU A 60 7.10 6.92 -0.81
N LEU A 61 5.81 6.67 -0.54
CA LEU A 61 5.08 5.59 -1.17
C LEU A 61 4.98 5.78 -2.69
N GLN A 62 4.65 7.00 -3.14
CA GLN A 62 4.62 7.31 -4.57
C GLN A 62 5.98 7.08 -5.24
N LEU A 63 7.07 7.51 -4.60
CA LEU A 63 8.42 7.29 -5.13
C LEU A 63 8.76 5.80 -5.26
N LEU A 64 8.42 5.00 -4.25
CA LEU A 64 8.65 3.55 -4.26
C LEU A 64 7.86 2.83 -5.37
N LEU A 65 6.62 3.24 -5.60
CA LEU A 65 5.69 2.59 -6.52
C LEU A 65 5.75 3.12 -7.95
N ASN A 66 6.30 4.32 -8.18
CA ASN A 66 6.36 4.95 -9.50
C ASN A 66 7.47 4.37 -10.39
N GLN A 67 7.44 3.05 -10.55
CA GLN A 67 8.31 2.29 -11.46
C GLN A 67 7.44 1.66 -12.56
N PRO A 68 7.82 1.74 -13.84
CA PRO A 68 6.98 1.29 -14.96
C PRO A 68 6.53 -0.17 -14.86
N ASP A 69 7.37 -1.05 -14.32
CA ASP A 69 7.13 -2.48 -14.15
C ASP A 69 6.17 -2.82 -12.99
N LEU A 70 5.94 -1.86 -12.10
CA LEU A 70 5.01 -1.99 -10.97
C LEU A 70 3.60 -1.50 -11.34
N GLN A 71 3.49 -0.51 -12.22
CA GLN A 71 2.23 0.20 -12.51
C GLN A 71 1.06 -0.71 -12.89
N SER A 72 1.32 -1.78 -13.65
CA SER A 72 0.29 -2.72 -14.12
C SER A 72 -0.09 -3.80 -13.10
N ARG A 73 0.66 -3.94 -12.00
CA ARG A 73 0.47 -5.00 -11.00
C ARG A 73 -0.75 -4.72 -10.13
N PHE A 74 -1.47 -5.77 -9.80
CA PHE A 74 -2.59 -5.70 -8.86
C PHE A 74 -2.07 -5.58 -7.43
N LEU A 75 -2.67 -4.68 -6.66
CA LEU A 75 -2.27 -4.38 -5.29
C LEU A 75 -2.96 -5.28 -4.28
N TYR A 76 -2.15 -5.81 -3.38
CA TYR A 76 -2.59 -6.65 -2.28
C TYR A 76 -1.86 -6.26 -0.98
N LEU A 77 -2.41 -6.68 0.13
CA LEU A 77 -1.85 -6.54 1.47
C LEU A 77 -1.72 -7.92 2.09
N ALA A 78 -0.53 -8.26 2.59
CA ALA A 78 -0.36 -9.38 3.49
C ALA A 78 -0.92 -9.01 4.87
N ASP A 79 -1.82 -9.83 5.38
CA ASP A 79 -2.46 -9.67 6.68
C ASP A 79 -2.40 -10.98 7.48
N ALA A 80 -2.78 -10.95 8.76
CA ALA A 80 -2.79 -12.13 9.62
C ALA A 80 -3.64 -13.28 9.05
N ASP A 81 -4.78 -12.94 8.44
CA ASP A 81 -5.74 -13.90 7.87
C ASP A 81 -5.41 -14.29 6.41
N GLY A 82 -4.31 -13.77 5.87
CA GLY A 82 -3.85 -14.04 4.51
C GLY A 82 -3.72 -12.79 3.65
N THR A 83 -3.51 -13.00 2.36
CA THR A 83 -3.32 -11.91 1.39
C THR A 83 -4.67 -11.44 0.85
N ARG A 84 -4.97 -10.15 0.96
CA ARG A 84 -6.22 -9.55 0.48
C ARG A 84 -5.96 -8.42 -0.51
N ALA A 85 -6.87 -8.23 -1.46
CA ALA A 85 -6.75 -7.15 -2.43
C ALA A 85 -6.96 -5.78 -1.77
N LEU A 86 -6.19 -4.79 -2.23
CA LEU A 86 -6.40 -3.38 -1.88
C LEU A 86 -7.26 -2.70 -2.94
N PHE A 87 -8.14 -1.82 -2.50
CA PHE A 87 -9.11 -1.09 -3.32
C PHE A 87 -9.06 0.43 -3.15
N GLY A 88 -8.33 0.95 -2.16
CA GLY A 88 -8.11 2.38 -2.01
C GLY A 88 -7.56 2.72 -0.65
N PHE A 89 -8.09 3.79 -0.07
CA PHE A 89 -7.75 4.21 1.28
C PHE A 89 -8.91 4.95 1.95
N ILE A 90 -8.84 5.02 3.28
CA ILE A 90 -9.75 5.78 4.12
C ILE A 90 -8.96 6.95 4.72
N HIS A 91 -9.53 8.15 4.70
CA HIS A 91 -8.95 9.30 5.40
C HIS A 91 -9.05 9.13 6.92
N GLN A 92 -7.94 9.40 7.59
CA GLN A 92 -7.85 9.47 9.04
C GLN A 92 -7.35 10.87 9.46
N PRO A 93 -7.57 11.27 10.72
CA PRO A 93 -7.12 12.58 11.21
C PRO A 93 -5.62 12.87 10.99
N VAL A 94 -4.79 11.82 10.92
CA VAL A 94 -3.32 11.94 10.83
C VAL A 94 -2.76 11.34 9.52
N GLY A 95 -3.61 10.94 8.57
CA GLY A 95 -3.14 10.34 7.32
C GLY A 95 -4.14 9.50 6.55
N LEU A 96 -3.63 8.51 5.82
CA LEU A 96 -4.38 7.60 4.97
C LEU A 96 -4.21 6.18 5.49
N LEU A 97 -5.31 5.42 5.49
CA LEU A 97 -5.32 4.01 5.80
C LEU A 97 -5.63 3.21 4.53
N LEU A 98 -4.63 2.53 3.96
CA LEU A 98 -4.80 1.72 2.75
C LEU A 98 -5.66 0.50 3.04
N ASN A 99 -6.69 0.27 2.22
CA ASN A 99 -7.66 -0.79 2.38
C ASN A 99 -7.98 -1.51 1.08
#